data_AF-A0A3D3KJR3-F1
#
_entry.id   AF-A0A3D3KJR3-F1
#
_cell.length_a   1.000
_cell.length_b   1.000
_cell.length_c   1.000
_cell.angle_alpha   90.00
_cell.angle_beta   90.00
_cell.angle_gamma   90.00
#
_symmetry.space_group_name_H-M   'P 1'
#
loop_
_entity.id
_entity.type
_entity.pdbx_description
1 polymer ?
#
loop_
_entity_poly.entity_id
_entity_poly.type
_entity_poly.pdbx_seq_one_letter_code
_entity_poly.pdbx_strand_id
1 'polypeptide(L)' 'MQPYFYSVSEFIAMGEHGVFVWSCWAITVGMMLAFIVYSRRQRQALIKQLTIQQARQAQRTAKPSTPVTKRSR' A
#
# COMPACT_ATOMS: atom_id res chain seq x y z
N MET A 1 14.09 26.48 -44.18
CA MET A 1 13.49 26.36 -42.84
C MET A 1 13.81 24.97 -42.32
N GLN A 2 14.73 24.86 -41.35
CA GLN A 2 15.17 23.58 -40.81
C GLN A 2 14.38 23.29 -39.52
N PRO A 3 13.75 22.13 -39.36
CA PRO A 3 12.98 21.79 -38.16
C PRO A 3 13.93 21.65 -36.96
N TYR A 4 13.65 22.41 -35.89
CA TYR A 4 14.54 22.67 -34.75
C TYR A 4 14.61 21.55 -33.69
N PHE A 5 13.92 20.42 -33.89
CA PHE A 5 13.86 19.36 -32.88
C PHE A 5 14.07 18.00 -33.53
N TYR A 6 15.30 17.49 -33.45
CA TYR A 6 15.65 16.13 -33.83
C TYR A 6 15.67 15.26 -32.56
N SER A 7 14.50 14.70 -32.22
CA SER A 7 14.34 13.56 -31.30
C SER A 7 14.12 13.87 -29.81
N VAL A 8 13.21 13.10 -29.21
CA VAL A 8 12.91 13.05 -27.76
C VAL A 8 14.19 12.82 -26.93
N SER A 9 15.23 12.22 -27.51
CA SER A 9 16.54 12.03 -26.89
C SER A 9 17.27 13.33 -26.57
N GLU A 10 17.16 14.40 -27.39
CA GLU A 10 17.74 15.72 -27.09
C GLU A 10 16.97 16.46 -25.99
N PHE A 11 15.69 16.13 -25.79
CA PHE A 11 14.87 16.65 -24.71
C PHE A 11 15.20 15.99 -23.36
N ILE A 12 15.58 14.69 -23.39
CA ILE A 12 16.11 13.97 -22.22
C ILE A 12 17.58 14.36 -21.98
N ALA A 13 18.34 14.58 -23.05
CA ALA A 13 19.77 14.89 -23.04
C ALA A 13 20.07 16.38 -23.24
N MET A 14 19.17 17.29 -22.81
CA MET A 14 19.38 18.74 -22.87
C MET A 14 20.44 19.14 -21.84
N GLY A 15 21.70 18.76 -22.10
CA GLY A 15 22.89 19.10 -21.35
C GLY A 15 22.78 18.95 -19.83
N GLU A 16 23.13 20.03 -19.12
CA GLU A 16 23.23 20.10 -17.65
C GLU A 16 21.88 20.15 -16.91
N HIS A 17 20.77 20.51 -17.57
CA HIS A 17 19.52 20.81 -16.87
C HIS A 17 18.56 19.63 -16.73
N GLY A 18 18.74 18.57 -17.53
CA GLY A 18 17.90 17.36 -17.45
C GLY A 18 17.95 16.70 -16.07
N VAL A 19 19.13 16.61 -15.46
CA VAL A 19 19.33 15.95 -14.16
C VAL A 19 18.45 16.57 -13.07
N PHE A 20 18.27 17.90 -13.05
CA PHE A 20 17.44 18.58 -12.07
C PHE A 20 15.95 18.27 -12.25
N VAL A 21 15.45 18.31 -13.49
CA VAL A 21 14.04 18.04 -13.80
C VAL A 21 13.69 16.59 -13.47
N TRP A 22 14.52 15.65 -13.94
CA TRP A 22 14.34 14.22 -13.67
C TRP A 22 14.47 13.92 -12.17
N SER A 23 15.36 14.57 -11.43
CA SER A 23 15.47 14.40 -9.98
C SER A 23 14.23 14.89 -9.25
N CYS A 24 13.73 16.08 -9.56
CA CYS A 24 12.48 16.59 -8.97
C CYS A 24 11.29 15.66 -9.28
N TRP A 25 11.20 15.18 -10.52
CA TRP A 25 10.14 14.25 -10.92
C TRP A 25 10.27 12.90 -10.23
N ALA A 26 11.48 12.34 -10.16
CA ALA A 26 11.78 11.08 -9.47
C ALA A 26 11.48 11.17 -7.97
N ILE A 27 11.85 12.28 -7.32
CA ILE A 27 11.55 12.51 -5.89
C ILE A 27 10.03 12.59 -5.69
N THR A 28 9.32 13.34 -6.55
CA THR A 28 7.88 13.54 -6.43
C THR A 28 7.12 12.23 -6.63
N VAL A 29 7.43 11.51 -7.71
CA VAL A 29 6.84 10.19 -8.01
C VAL A 29 7.24 9.17 -6.95
N GLY A 30 8.49 9.17 -6.51
CA GLY A 30 8.98 8.32 -5.44
C GLY A 30 8.24 8.54 -4.13
N MET A 31 8.01 9.80 -3.74
CA MET A 31 7.24 10.16 -2.56
C MET A 31 5.78 9.73 -2.68
N MET A 32 5.16 9.96 -3.84
CA MET A 32 3.78 9.55 -4.11
C MET A 32 3.64 8.02 -4.01
N LEU A 33 4.56 7.27 -4.62
CA LEU A 33 4.59 5.81 -4.52
C LEU A 33 4.83 5.34 -3.08
N ALA A 34 5.72 6.00 -2.34
CA ALA A 34 5.96 5.70 -0.93
C ALA A 34 4.68 5.87 -0.10
N PHE A 35 3.92 6.96 -0.31
CA PHE A 35 2.62 7.17 0.33
C PHE A 35 1.60 6.10 -0.03
N ILE A 36 1.51 5.70 -1.30
CA ILE A 36 0.61 4.64 -1.76
C ILE A 36 0.97 3.31 -1.08
N VAL A 37 2.25 2.95 -1.08
CA VAL A 37 2.73 1.70 -0.46
C VAL A 37 2.49 1.73 1.05
N TYR A 38 2.77 2.86 1.71
CA TYR A 38 2.52 3.05 3.13
C TYR A 38 1.03 2.88 3.47
N SER A 39 0.15 3.57 2.73
CA SER A 39 -1.30 3.47 2.90
C SER A 39 -1.80 2.03 2.69
N ARG A 40 -1.31 1.34 1.65
CA ARG A 40 -1.66 -0.06 1.39
C ARG A 40 -1.19 -0.97 2.52
N ARG A 41 0.03 -0.79 3.03
CA ARG A 41 0.57 -1.57 4.16
C ARG A 41 -0.24 -1.37 5.42
N GLN A 42 -0.61 -0.12 5.73
CA GLN A 42 -1.43 0.19 6.90
C GLN A 42 -2.82 -0.48 6.81
N ARG A 43 -3.46 -0.42 5.63
CA ARG A 43 -4.75 -1.09 5.40
C ARG A 43 -4.66 -2.61 5.52
N GLN A 44 -3.61 -3.22 4.97
CA GLN A 44 -3.37 -4.67 5.05
C GLN A 44 -3.15 -5.12 6.50
N ALA A 45 -2.39 -4.36 7.29
CA ALA A 45 -2.15 -4.65 8.70
C ALA A 45 -3.45 -4.62 9.52
N LEU A 46 -4.30 -3.61 9.31
CA LEU A 46 -5.60 -3.51 9.97
C LEU A 46 -6.53 -4.68 9.60
N ILE A 47 -6.64 -5.01 8.32
CA ILE A 47 -7.48 -6.14 7.87
C ILE A 47 -6.99 -7.45 8.50
N LYS A 48 -5.68 -7.71 8.51
CA LYS A 48 -5.12 -8.92 9.11
C LYS A 48 -5.47 -9.05 10.59
N GLN A 49 -5.41 -7.95 11.34
CA GLN A 49 -5.80 -7.95 12.75
C GLN A 49 -7.29 -8.26 12.91
N LEU A 50 -8.16 -7.64 12.10
CA LEU A 50 -9.59 -7.90 12.13
C LEU A 50 -9.93 -9.34 11.76
N THR A 51 -9.32 -9.90 10.72
CA THR A 51 -9.55 -11.29 10.30
C THR A 51 -9.17 -12.29 11.40
N ILE A 52 -8.04 -12.07 12.10
CA ILE A 52 -7.63 -12.92 13.22
C ILE A 52 -8.63 -12.81 14.38
N GLN A 53 -9.12 -11.61 14.69
CA GLN A 53 -10.13 -11.41 15.73
C GLN A 53 -11.46 -12.06 15.37
N GLN A 54 -11.93 -11.92 14.13
CA GLN A 54 -13.15 -12.54 13.62
C GLN A 54 -13.06 -14.07 13.68
N ALA A 55 -11.94 -14.67 13.25
CA ALA A 55 -11.74 -16.10 13.34
C ALA A 55 -11.82 -16.61 14.80
N ARG A 56 -11.22 -15.88 15.74
CA ARG A 56 -11.30 -16.20 17.18
C ARG A 56 -12.72 -16.04 17.75
N GLN A 57 -13.46 -15.03 17.31
CA GLN A 57 -14.85 -14.83 17.72
C GLN A 57 -15.76 -15.92 17.16
N ALA A 58 -15.61 -16.29 15.88
CA ALA A 58 -16.36 -17.38 15.25
C ALA A 58 -16.13 -18.73 15.95
N GLN A 59 -14.90 -19.01 16.38
CA GLN A 59 -14.60 -20.21 17.17
C GLN A 59 -15.23 -20.18 18.57
N ARG A 60 -15.39 -19.00 19.19
CA ARG A 60 -16.05 -18.85 20.49
C ARG A 60 -17.57 -19.00 20.40
N THR A 61 -18.20 -18.52 19.32
CA THR A 61 -19.63 -18.73 19.08
C THR A 61 -19.97 -20.13 18.58
N ALA A 62 -19.05 -20.77 17.84
CA ALA A 62 -19.23 -22.15 17.36
C ALA A 62 -18.94 -23.21 18.41
N LYS A 63 -18.24 -22.90 19.50
CA LYS A 63 -18.17 -23.79 20.66
C LYS A 63 -19.51 -23.63 21.40
N PRO A 64 -20.43 -24.61 21.34
CA PRO A 64 -21.58 -24.58 22.21
C PRO A 64 -20.97 -24.64 23.61
N SER A 65 -21.12 -23.57 24.39
CA SER A 65 -21.01 -23.67 25.84
C SER A 65 -22.01 -24.75 26.20
N THR A 66 -21.53 -25.98 26.34
CA THR A 66 -22.26 -27.10 26.91
C THR A 66 -22.96 -26.51 28.12
N PRO A 67 -24.31 -26.48 28.13
CA PRO A 67 -24.99 -26.00 29.31
C PRO A 67 -24.52 -26.93 30.41
N VAL A 68 -23.84 -26.39 31.42
CA VAL A 68 -23.62 -27.08 32.69
C VAL A 68 -25.01 -27.18 33.31
N THR A 69 -25.81 -28.09 32.77
CA THR A 69 -27.07 -28.53 33.30
C THR A 69 -26.72 -29.40 34.49
N LYS A 70 -26.93 -28.81 35.67
CA LYS A 70 -27.58 -29.44 36.82
C LYS A 70 -27.01 -30.82 37.24
N ARG A 71 -26.39 -30.85 38.42
CA ARG A 71 -26.76 -31.90 39.37
C ARG A 71 -26.83 -31.35 40.79
N SER A 72 -28.07 -31.06 41.16
CA SER A 72 -28.54 -30.98 42.55
C SER A 72 -28.05 -32.20 43.32
N ARG A 73 -27.53 -31.96 44.53
CA ARG A 73 -27.69 -32.84 45.68
C ARG A 73 -27.69 -32.00 46.94
#